data_AF-A0A0F9PVL1-F1
#
_entry.id   AF-A0A0F9PVL1-F1
#
_cell.length_a   1.000
_cell.length_b   1.000
_cell.length_c   1.000
_cell.angle_alpha   90.00
_cell.angle_beta   90.00
_cell.angle_gamma   90.00
#
_symmetry.space_group_name_H-M   'P 1'
#
loop_
_entity.id
_entity.type
_entity.pdbx_description
1 polymer ?
#
loop_
_entity_poly.entity_id
_entity_poly.type
_entity_poly.pdbx_seq_one_letter_code
_entity_poly.pdbx_strand_id
1 'polypeptide(L)' 'MVMEELTDDQIQEHKDRIDGMSQTQMARLQRFSPSGNPIFRSDLPLYDYFKKRFDELGGMP' A
#
# COMPACT_ATOMS: atom_id res chain seq x y z
N MET A 1 14.73 -17.30 6.97
CA MET A 1 14.48 -15.85 6.81
C MET A 1 13.47 -15.47 7.89
N VAL A 2 13.82 -14.59 8.80
CA VAL A 2 12.85 -14.04 9.75
C VAL A 2 11.98 -13.09 8.93
N MET A 3 10.76 -13.50 8.64
CA MET A 3 9.76 -12.59 8.08
C MET A 3 9.36 -11.68 9.23
N GLU A 4 9.80 -10.43 9.22
CA GLU A 4 9.31 -9.44 10.19
C GLU A 4 7.81 -9.26 9.92
N GLU A 5 6.99 -9.76 10.85
CA GLU A 5 5.58 -9.45 10.96
C GLU A 5 5.45 -8.00 11.42
N LEU A 6 4.70 -7.19 10.67
CA LEU A 6 4.42 -5.82 11.08
C LEU A 6 3.39 -5.83 12.21
N THR A 7 3.58 -4.94 13.18
CA THR A 7 2.59 -4.72 14.23
C THR A 7 1.35 -4.01 13.67
N ASP A 8 0.24 -4.08 14.40
CA ASP A 8 -0.99 -3.37 14.03
C ASP A 8 -0.77 -1.86 13.86
N ASP A 9 0.06 -1.25 14.71
CA ASP A 9 0.42 0.17 14.63
C ASP A 9 1.17 0.51 13.34
N GLN A 10 2.10 -0.36 12.92
CA GLN A 10 2.84 -0.17 11.66
C GLN A 10 1.94 -0.38 10.44
N ILE A 11 1.01 -1.34 10.51
CA ILE A 11 -0.03 -1.52 9.49
C ILE A 11 -0.89 -0.26 9.40
N GLN A 12 -1.26 0.34 10.53
CA GLN A 12 -2.05 1.56 10.55
C GLN A 12 -1.28 2.75 9.97
N GLU A 13 0.01 2.93 10.29
CA GLU A 13 0.84 3.98 9.69
C GLU A 13 0.89 3.88 8.16
N HIS A 14 0.98 2.65 7.63
CA HIS A 14 0.92 2.42 6.19
C HIS A 14 -0.44 2.80 5.59
N LYS A 15 -1.56 2.52 6.28
CA LYS A 15 -2.90 2.93 5.84
C LYS A 15 -3.04 4.45 5.84
N ASP A 16 -2.59 5.12 6.90
CA ASP A 16 -2.62 6.59 6.98
C ASP A 16 -1.80 7.23 5.85
N ARG A 17 -0.65 6.63 5.52
CA ARG A 17 0.14 7.05 4.36
C ARG A 17 -0.63 6.84 3.05
N ILE A 18 -1.35 5.73 2.91
CA ILE A 18 -2.22 5.48 1.74
C ILE A 18 -3.30 6.54 1.64
N ASP A 19 -3.97 6.88 2.73
CA ASP A 19 -5.05 7.87 2.73
C ASP A 19 -4.57 9.27 2.34
N GLY A 20 -3.33 9.61 2.69
CA GLY A 20 -2.68 10.87 2.31
C GLY A 20 -2.14 10.94 0.88
N MET A 21 -2.14 9.83 0.11
CA MET A 21 -1.65 9.84 -1.26
C MET A 21 -2.73 10.31 -2.26
N SER A 22 -2.32 11.19 -3.17
CA SER A 22 -3.07 11.46 -4.41
C SER A 22 -3.03 10.27 -5.37
N GLN A 23 -3.97 10.22 -6.31
CA GLN A 23 -4.03 9.20 -7.36
C GLN A 23 -2.68 9.05 -8.10
N THR A 24 -2.04 10.16 -8.49
CA THR A 24 -0.74 10.14 -9.18
C THR A 24 0.38 9.56 -8.31
N GLN A 25 0.39 9.86 -7.01
CA GLN A 25 1.36 9.27 -6.08
C GLN A 25 1.14 7.76 -5.94
N MET A 26 -0.10 7.32 -5.87
CA MET A 26 -0.44 5.89 -5.83
C MET A 26 -0.03 5.17 -7.11
N ALA A 27 -0.33 5.73 -8.29
CA ALA A 27 0.08 5.17 -9.57
C ALA A 27 1.61 5.06 -9.68
N ARG A 28 2.34 6.10 -9.23
CA ARG A 28 3.80 6.08 -9.19
C ARG A 28 4.33 5.02 -8.23
N LEU A 29 3.73 4.91 -7.04
CA LEU A 29 4.11 3.91 -6.05
C LEU A 29 3.92 2.49 -6.61
N GLN A 30 2.77 2.20 -7.22
CA GLN A 30 2.50 0.90 -7.83
C GLN A 30 3.50 0.55 -8.93
N ARG A 31 3.90 1.53 -9.75
CA ARG A 31 4.77 1.28 -10.92
C ARG A 31 6.26 1.20 -10.59
N PHE A 32 6.72 1.93 -9.57
CA PHE A 32 8.14 2.11 -9.30
C PHE A 32 8.58 1.70 -7.89
N SER A 33 7.69 1.08 -7.11
CA SER A 33 8.07 0.59 -5.79
C SER A 33 9.14 -0.49 -5.89
N PRO A 34 10.16 -0.48 -5.01
CA PRO A 34 11.08 -1.59 -4.90
C PRO A 34 10.33 -2.88 -4.52
N SER A 35 10.88 -4.02 -4.94
CA SER A 35 10.40 -5.34 -4.53
C SER A 35 10.48 -5.47 -3.00
N GLY A 36 9.43 -6.03 -2.40
CA GLY A 36 9.34 -6.21 -0.95
C GLY A 36 8.75 -5.03 -0.17
N ASN A 37 8.26 -3.98 -0.85
CA ASN A 37 7.52 -2.92 -0.17
C ASN A 37 6.31 -3.49 0.59
N PRO A 38 6.14 -3.14 1.88
CA PRO A 38 5.05 -3.64 2.72
C PRO A 38 3.66 -3.54 2.10
N ILE A 39 3.37 -2.49 1.35
CA ILE A 39 2.05 -2.30 0.72
C ILE A 39 1.74 -3.39 -0.31
N PHE A 40 2.76 -3.96 -0.96
CA PHE A 40 2.60 -4.94 -2.03
C PHE A 40 3.01 -6.36 -1.61
N ARG A 41 3.26 -6.60 -0.32
CA ARG A 41 3.48 -7.96 0.16
C ARG A 41 2.13 -8.68 0.32
N SER A 42 2.07 -9.94 -0.12
CA SER A 42 0.84 -10.74 -0.09
C SER A 42 0.44 -11.23 1.30
N ASP A 43 1.33 -11.14 2.28
CA ASP A 43 1.11 -11.55 3.67
C ASP A 43 0.53 -10.43 4.55
N LEU A 44 0.31 -9.24 3.99
CA LEU A 44 -0.20 -8.08 4.71
C LEU A 44 -1.51 -7.58 4.08
N PRO A 45 -2.48 -7.10 4.89
CA PRO A 45 -3.76 -6.59 4.40
C PRO A 45 -3.66 -5.15 3.84
N LEU A 46 -2.48 -4.74 3.38
CA LEU A 46 -2.20 -3.39 2.90
C LEU A 46 -2.50 -3.22 1.41
N TYR A 47 -2.32 -4.28 0.61
CA TYR A 47 -2.57 -4.22 -0.82
C TYR A 47 -4.05 -3.97 -1.12
N ASP A 48 -4.95 -4.69 -0.45
CA ASP A 48 -6.38 -4.53 -0.63
C ASP A 48 -6.85 -3.13 -0.24
N TYR A 49 -6.29 -2.58 0.85
CA TYR A 49 -6.55 -1.21 1.28
C TYR A 49 -6.08 -0.19 0.24
N PHE A 50 -4.84 -0.35 -0.24
CA PHE A 50 -4.27 0.47 -1.30
C PHE A 50 -5.13 0.44 -2.57
N LYS A 51 -5.51 -0.76 -3.03
CA LYS A 51 -6.28 -0.94 -4.26
C LYS A 51 -7.66 -0.29 -4.15
N LYS A 52 -8.36 -0.52 -3.04
CA LYS A 52 -9.66 0.13 -2.78
C LYS A 52 -9.53 1.65 -2.84
N ARG A 53 -8.54 2.23 -2.14
CA ARG A 53 -8.35 3.68 -2.10
C ARG A 53 -7.96 4.23 -3.48
N PHE A 54 -7.12 3.51 -4.22
CA PHE A 54 -6.73 3.91 -5.56
C PHE A 54 -7.91 3.91 -6.54
N ASP A 55 -8.80 2.91 -6.44
CA ASP A 55 -10.01 2.81 -7.26
C ASP A 55 -11.02 3.93 -6.92
N GLU A 56 -11.19 4.28 -5.63
CA GLU A 56 -12.00 5.42 -5.20
C GLU A 56 -11.55 6.76 -5.80
N LEU A 57 -10.24 6.90 -6.06
CA LEU A 57 -9.65 8.09 -6.70
C LEU A 57 -9.70 8.03 -8.23
N GLY A 58 -10.46 7.08 -8.81
CA GLY A 58 -10.59 6.89 -10.25
C GLY A 58 -9.42 6.13 -10.88
N GLY A 59 -8.77 5.25 -10.12
CA GLY A 59 -7.65 4.41 -10.56
C GLY A 59 -7.94 3.73 -11.91
N MET A 60 -6.98 3.78 -12.84
CA MET A 60 -7.15 3.14 -14.15
C MET A 60 -7.11 1.60 -14.01
N PRO A 61 -7.97 0.88 -14.75
CA PRO A 61 -7.96 -0.58 -14.83
C PRO A 61 -6.72 -1.15 -15.52
#